data_AF-A0A1G9P718-F1
#
_entry.id   AF-A0A1G9P718-F1
#
_cell.length_a   1.000
_cell.length_b   1.000
_cell.length_c   1.000
_cell.angle_alpha   90.00
_cell.angle_beta   90.00
_cell.angle_gamma   90.00
#
_symmetry.space_group_name_H-M   'P 1'
#
loop_
_entity.id
_entity.type
_entity.pdbx_description
1 polymer ?
#
loop_
_entity_poly.entity_id
_entity_poly.type
_entity_poly.pdbx_seq_one_letter_code
_entity_poly.pdbx_strand_id
1 'polypeptide(L)' 'MPDFTAYDHPVLAVPCPTCRAAPGLWCRCSSGHMAFDLHAARRAEAARQFIAQHGDWAAIIHAAPGWLIDPRGRARH' A
#
# COMPACT_ATOMS: atom_id res chain seq x y z
N MET A 1 10.09 5.71 -7.25
CA MET A 1 8.64 5.83 -6.92
C MET A 1 8.14 4.44 -6.56
N PRO A 2 7.29 4.30 -5.53
CA PRO A 2 6.64 3.03 -5.22
C PRO A 2 5.77 2.56 -6.38
N ASP A 3 5.78 1.25 -6.64
CA ASP A 3 4.81 0.60 -7.52
C ASP A 3 3.73 -0.07 -6.65
N PHE A 4 2.56 0.55 -6.61
CA PHE A 4 1.39 0.08 -5.85
C PHE A 4 0.70 -1.14 -6.46
N THR A 5 1.14 -1.58 -7.65
CA THR A 5 0.57 -2.71 -8.39
C THR A 5 1.49 -3.93 -8.44
N ALA A 6 2.75 -3.79 -8.03
CA ALA A 6 3.77 -4.84 -8.12
C ALA A 6 3.63 -5.98 -7.10
N TYR A 7 2.78 -5.84 -6.08
CA TYR A 7 2.71 -6.77 -4.94
C TYR A 7 1.27 -7.20 -4.64
N ASP A 8 1.11 -8.28 -3.86
CA ASP A 8 -0.19 -8.83 -3.44
C ASP A 8 -1.09 -7.80 -2.74
N HIS A 9 -0.51 -6.82 -2.05
CA HIS A 9 -1.25 -5.72 -1.43
C HIS A 9 -0.54 -4.38 -1.70
N PRO A 10 -1.23 -3.33 -2.18
CA PRO A 10 -0.63 -2.03 -2.51
C PRO A 10 0.16 -1.38 -1.38
N VAL A 11 -0.24 -1.63 -0.13
CA VAL A 11 0.43 -1.11 1.06
C VAL A 11 1.86 -1.67 1.20
N LEU A 12 2.14 -2.81 0.56
CA LEU A 12 3.49 -3.38 0.51
C LEU A 12 4.45 -2.58 -0.37
N ALA A 13 3.97 -1.66 -1.21
CA ALA A 13 4.81 -0.84 -2.08
C ALA A 13 5.75 0.11 -1.32
N VAL A 14 5.42 0.43 -0.07
CA VAL A 14 6.22 1.31 0.79
C VAL A 14 6.85 0.54 1.95
N PRO A 15 8.02 0.97 2.46
CA PRO A 15 8.58 0.40 3.68
C PRO A 15 7.72 0.72 4.90
N CYS A 16 7.72 -0.16 5.90
CA CYS A 16 7.00 0.10 7.14
C CYS A 16 7.80 1.06 8.05
N PRO A 17 7.25 2.22 8.47
CA PRO A 17 7.96 3.12 9.38
C PRO A 17 8.13 2.55 10.80
N THR A 18 7.25 1.61 11.22
CA THR A 18 7.29 1.01 12.55
C THR A 18 8.34 -0.10 12.68
N CYS A 19 8.35 -1.06 11.77
CA CYS A 19 9.23 -2.24 11.85
C CYS A 19 10.34 -2.25 10.80
N ARG A 20 10.42 -1.22 9.94
CA ARG A 20 11.40 -1.09 8.84
C ARG A 20 11.39 -2.26 7.85
N ALA A 21 10.28 -2.99 7.77
CA ALA A 21 10.09 -4.01 6.74
C ALA A 21 10.19 -3.37 5.34
N ALA A 22 10.96 -4.01 4.45
CA ALA A 22 11.14 -3.54 3.09
C ALA A 22 9.83 -3.64 2.27
N PRO A 23 9.75 -2.93 1.13
CA PRO A 23 8.68 -3.14 0.17
C PRO A 23 8.54 -4.61 -0.24
N GLY A 24 7.30 -5.06 -0.46
CA GLY A 24 6.98 -6.46 -0.76
C GLY A 24 7.00 -7.43 0.44
N LEU A 25 7.67 -7.07 1.55
CA LEU A 25 7.70 -7.91 2.75
C LEU A 25 6.56 -7.57 3.70
N TRP A 26 5.90 -8.59 4.25
CA TRP A 26 4.89 -8.40 5.29
C TRP A 26 5.48 -7.83 6.58
N CYS A 27 4.64 -7.11 7.34
CA CYS A 27 5.03 -6.57 8.63
C CYS A 27 5.30 -7.72 9.61
N ARG A 28 6.42 -7.61 10.36
CA ARG A 28 6.77 -8.50 11.45
C ARG A 28 6.38 -7.87 12.79
N CYS A 29 5.77 -8.64 13.67
CA CYS A 29 5.56 -8.25 15.06
C CYS A 29 6.89 -8.25 15.82
N SER A 30 6.95 -7.52 16.93
CA SER A 30 8.11 -7.49 17.85
C SER A 30 8.48 -8.88 18.39
N SER A 31 7.55 -9.82 18.38
CA SER A 31 7.75 -11.23 18.74
C SER A 31 8.42 -12.07 17.63
N GLY A 32 8.73 -11.49 16.47
CA GLY A 32 9.31 -12.19 15.32
C GLY A 32 8.29 -12.95 14.45
N HIS A 33 7.03 -13.08 14.91
CA HIS A 33 5.96 -13.64 14.11
C HIS A 33 5.45 -12.66 13.05
N MET A 34 4.86 -13.19 11.97
CA MET A 34 4.14 -12.36 11.00
C MET A 34 2.97 -11.68 11.70
N ALA A 35 2.83 -10.36 11.49
CA ALA A 35 1.65 -9.66 11.94
C ALA A 35 0.44 -10.21 11.16
N PHE A 36 -0.67 -10.42 11.86
CA PHE A 36 -1.92 -10.83 11.21
C PHE A 36 -2.39 -9.78 10.19
N ASP A 37 -1.97 -8.53 10.38
CA ASP A 37 -2.22 -7.44 9.46
C ASP A 37 -1.04 -6.47 9.32
N LEU A 38 -1.02 -5.67 8.26
CA LEU A 38 -0.05 -4.60 8.06
C LEU A 38 -0.24 -3.49 9.08
N HIS A 39 0.85 -3.06 9.72
CA HIS A 39 0.85 -1.94 10.66
C HIS A 39 0.12 -0.71 10.10
N ALA A 40 -0.75 -0.09 10.91
CA ALA A 40 -1.51 1.10 10.54
C ALA A 40 -0.63 2.25 10.03
N ALA A 41 0.57 2.43 10.61
CA ALA A 41 1.52 3.43 10.16
C ALA A 41 2.01 3.19 8.72
N ARG A 42 2.14 1.92 8.29
CA ARG A 42 2.47 1.59 6.89
C ARG A 42 1.30 1.91 5.96
N ARG A 43 0.06 1.61 6.38
CA ARG A 43 -1.15 1.96 5.62
C ARG A 43 -1.27 3.47 5.41
N ALA A 44 -1.03 4.26 6.46
CA ALA A 44 -1.04 5.72 6.41
C ALA A 44 0.07 6.27 5.47
N GLU A 45 1.28 5.72 5.56
CA GLU A 45 2.38 6.12 4.68
C GLU A 45 2.13 5.74 3.22
N ALA A 46 1.58 4.55 2.97
CA ALA A 46 1.18 4.12 1.63
C ALA A 46 0.13 5.08 1.05
N ALA A 47 -0.89 5.47 1.84
CA ALA A 47 -1.90 6.42 1.42
C ALA A 47 -1.31 7.80 1.11
N ARG A 48 -0.40 8.30 1.95
CA ARG A 48 0.29 9.58 1.74
C ARG A 48 1.09 9.58 0.44
N GLN A 49 1.92 8.55 0.22
CA GLN A 49 2.73 8.44 -1.00
C GLN A 49 1.87 8.23 -2.24
N PHE A 50 0.78 7.47 -2.12
CA PHE A 50 -0.17 7.28 -3.21
C PHE A 50 -0.83 8.59 -3.65
N ILE A 51 -1.34 9.38 -2.70
CA ILE A 51 -1.92 10.70 -2.99
C ILE A 51 -0.87 11.64 -3.58
N ALA A 52 0.35 11.66 -3.03
CA ALA A 52 1.43 12.48 -3.55
C ALA A 52 1.81 12.11 -5.00
N GLN A 53 1.68 10.83 -5.36
CA GLN A 53 2.06 10.30 -6.68
C GLN A 53 0.94 10.42 -7.72
N HIS A 54 -0.31 10.13 -7.33
CA HIS A 54 -1.43 9.97 -8.26
C HIS A 54 -2.51 11.04 -8.10
N GLY A 55 -2.43 11.86 -7.06
CA GLY A 55 -3.45 12.82 -6.70
C GLY A 55 -4.52 12.21 -5.79
N ASP A 56 -5.29 13.11 -5.17
CA ASP A 56 -6.40 12.83 -4.27
C ASP A 56 -7.59 12.13 -4.95
N TRP A 57 -7.72 12.29 -6.26
CA TRP A 57 -8.79 11.70 -7.08
C TRP A 57 -8.54 10.27 -7.52
N ALA A 58 -7.29 9.82 -7.43
CA ALA A 58 -6.92 8.47 -7.82
C ALA A 58 -7.43 7.45 -6.80
N ALA A 59 -7.78 6.26 -7.29
CA ALA A 59 -8.10 5.11 -6.47
C ALA A 59 -7.29 3.90 -6.94
N ILE A 60 -7.00 3.00 -6.00
CA ILE A 60 -6.49 1.67 -6.34
C ILE A 60 -7.66 0.71 -6.26
N ILE A 61 -7.95 0.04 -7.37
CA ILE A 61 -9.00 -0.96 -7.46
C ILE A 61 -8.38 -2.35 -7.62
N HIS A 62 -9.02 -3.34 -7.01
CA HIS A 62 -8.67 -4.74 -7.25
C HIS A 62 -9.25 -5.15 -8.60
N ALA A 63 -8.39 -5.46 -9.56
CA ALA A 63 -8.75 -5.86 -10.91
C ALA A 63 -8.00 -7.15 -11.23
N ALA A 64 -8.70 -8.29 -11.31
CA ALA A 64 -8.05 -9.58 -11.58
C ALA A 64 -7.18 -9.48 -12.86
N PRO A 65 -5.89 -9.87 -12.82
CA PRO A 65 -5.21 -10.67 -11.78
C PRO A 65 -4.44 -9.89 -10.68
N GLY A 66 -4.67 -8.59 -10.48
CA GLY A 66 -3.96 -7.81 -9.45
C GLY A 66 -4.61 -6.47 -9.11
N TRP A 67 -3.80 -5.41 -9.11
CA TRP A 67 -4.22 -4.07 -8.74
C TRP A 67 -4.10 -3.12 -9.92
N LEU A 68 -5.09 -2.25 -10.08
CA LEU A 68 -5.10 -1.21 -11.09
C LEU A 68 -5.30 0.15 -10.42
N ILE A 69 -4.57 1.15 -10.91
CA ILE A 69 -4.72 2.53 -10.47
C ILE A 69 -5.70 3.21 -11.42
N ASP A 70 -6.87 3.60 -10.91
CA ASP A 70 -7.84 4.43 -11.62
C ASP A 70 -7.61 5.90 -11.24
N PRO A 71 -7.04 6.74 -12.13
CA PRO A 71 -6.76 8.14 -11.83
C PRO A 71 -8.01 8.98 -11.52
N ARG A 72 -9.21 8.47 -11.83
CA ARG A 72 -10.50 9.14 -11.59
C ARG A 72 -11.45 8.31 -10.73
N GLY A 73 -10.94 7.30 -10.01
CA GLY A 73 -11.78 6.36 -9.29
C GLY A 73 -12.68 7.00 -8.24
N ARG A 74 -12.21 8.06 -7.55
CA ARG A 74 -13.05 8.82 -6.59
C ARG A 74 -14.08 9.73 -7.23
N ALA A 75 -13.94 10.10 -8.50
CA ALA A 75 -14.94 10.94 -9.17
C ALA A 75 -16.20 10.15 -9.57
N ARG A 76 -16.16 8.82 -9.43
CA ARG A 76 -17.22 7.88 -9.85
C ARG A 76 -18.03 7.31 -8.67
N HIS A 77 -17.71 7.67 -7.43
CA HIS A 77 -18.27 7.09 -6.21
C HIS A 77 -18.90 8.15 -5.31
#